data_AF-Q9VWK6-F1
#
_entry.id   AF-Q9VWK6-F1
#
_cell.length_a   1.000
_cell.length_b   1.000
_cell.length_c   1.000
_cell.angle_alpha   90.00
_cell.angle_beta   90.00
_cell.angle_gamma   90.00
#
_symmetry.space_group_name_H-M   'P 1'
#
loop_
_entity.id
_entity.type
_entity.pdbx_description
1 polymer ?
#
loop_
_entity_poly.entity_id
_entity_poly.type
_entity_poly.pdbx_seq_one_letter_code
_entity_poly.pdbx_strand_id
1 'polypeptide(L)'
;MQQSTGAATSSAADSGMGATDLVSRCVGDGGGGGGNSCSGGSSDPAAINTTISSKQADAREPQEQQVAIHYLASFHELCVVTALLPLVTLFTCFVTAYVFQYDDVHETHCRVYNIIPSISAITGVSPQRYFWRFSIALHIGPRIPIAFVYKNYYRSQLRRISPAQVPQTSLLITLILVLNCIEIASLGGVTYISNRENYPVHERIFITFMVCSLCYMLATIKLNGILNAGQALSEKQLLSIKWKKILFAVSILSTVGLLVFFAKHRFYCHDLAFSWFAFFEYLIAIANMLFHFTIIWDFPSQFMMIVQGPRENLAQYLSNRPKLD
;
A
#
# COMPACT_ATOMS: atom_id res chain seq x y z
N MET A 1 -6.65 36.61 -10.78
CA MET A 1 -5.74 37.36 -9.87
C MET A 1 -4.30 37.00 -10.22
N GLN A 2 -3.49 38.01 -10.55
CA GLN A 2 -2.08 37.94 -10.98
C GLN A 2 -1.10 37.69 -9.83
N GLN A 3 0.19 37.50 -10.20
CA GLN A 3 1.45 37.32 -9.43
C GLN A 3 1.91 35.85 -9.41
N SER A 4 2.84 35.37 -10.24
CA SER A 4 4.22 35.78 -10.62
C SER A 4 5.27 35.65 -9.50
N THR A 5 6.22 34.76 -9.78
CA THR A 5 7.67 34.77 -9.49
C THR A 5 8.20 34.56 -8.06
N GLY A 6 9.19 33.67 -7.95
CA GLY A 6 10.22 33.71 -6.90
C GLY A 6 10.79 32.36 -6.51
N ALA A 7 11.83 31.91 -7.21
CA ALA A 7 12.67 30.77 -6.81
C ALA A 7 13.65 31.18 -5.70
N ALA A 8 13.92 30.26 -4.77
CA ALA A 8 15.08 30.32 -3.87
C ALA A 8 15.64 28.90 -3.67
N THR A 9 16.88 28.70 -4.13
CA THR A 9 17.75 27.58 -3.80
C THR A 9 18.73 28.00 -2.71
N SER A 10 18.92 27.18 -1.69
CA SER A 10 20.11 27.22 -0.83
C SER A 10 20.44 25.84 -0.28
N SER A 11 21.64 25.37 -0.61
CA SER A 11 22.33 24.18 -0.11
C SER A 11 23.32 24.56 1.01
N ALA A 12 23.39 23.77 2.08
CA ALA A 12 24.55 23.57 2.96
C ALA A 12 24.18 22.42 3.93
N ALA A 13 24.81 21.24 3.87
CA ALA A 13 26.04 20.87 4.58
C ALA A 13 25.84 20.80 6.11
N ASP A 14 25.95 19.60 6.71
CA ASP A 14 27.16 19.14 7.40
C ASP A 14 26.87 17.86 8.24
N SER A 15 27.95 17.28 8.73
CA SER A 15 28.26 15.89 9.03
C SER A 15 28.05 15.53 10.52
N GLY A 16 27.97 14.24 10.84
CA GLY A 16 28.09 13.75 12.22
C GLY A 16 28.26 12.23 12.33
N MET A 17 29.48 11.81 12.72
CA MET A 17 29.91 10.47 13.19
C MET A 17 28.89 9.81 14.15
N GLY A 18 28.79 8.50 14.35
CA GLY A 18 29.70 7.36 14.23
C GLY A 18 29.62 6.55 15.54
N ALA A 19 29.39 5.23 15.47
CA ALA A 19 29.68 4.28 16.56
C ALA A 19 29.55 2.83 16.05
N THR A 20 30.68 2.13 16.08
CA THR A 20 30.88 0.68 15.89
C THR A 20 30.77 -0.04 17.24
N ASP A 21 30.27 -1.28 17.25
CA ASP A 21 30.72 -2.30 18.20
C ASP A 21 30.58 -3.72 17.64
N LEU A 22 31.60 -4.53 17.92
CA LEU A 22 31.99 -5.78 17.27
C LEU A 22 32.47 -6.73 18.39
N VAL A 23 31.80 -7.87 18.62
CA VAL A 23 32.28 -8.98 19.49
C VAL A 23 31.78 -10.30 18.87
N SER A 24 32.61 -11.05 18.13
CA SER A 24 33.62 -12.06 18.51
C SER A 24 33.06 -13.44 18.88
N ARG A 25 33.54 -14.45 18.12
CA ARG A 25 33.30 -15.91 18.22
C ARG A 25 34.39 -16.56 19.07
N CYS A 26 34.08 -17.63 19.80
CA CYS A 26 35.04 -18.68 20.18
C CYS A 26 34.38 -20.07 20.13
N VAL A 27 35.04 -21.01 19.44
CA VAL A 27 34.86 -22.47 19.47
C VAL A 27 36.26 -23.06 19.68
N GLY A 28 36.40 -24.01 20.60
CA GLY A 28 37.53 -24.94 20.78
C GLY A 28 36.95 -26.22 21.41
N ASP A 29 37.11 -27.40 20.79
CA ASP A 29 38.24 -28.35 20.94
C ASP A 29 38.26 -28.94 22.37
N GLY A 30 38.35 -30.24 22.67
CA GLY A 30 38.62 -31.48 21.96
C GLY A 30 39.10 -32.50 23.02
N GLY A 31 38.65 -33.77 22.95
CA GLY A 31 39.40 -34.96 23.42
C GLY A 31 39.35 -35.42 24.90
N GLY A 32 38.94 -36.69 25.11
CA GLY A 32 39.82 -37.71 25.72
C GLY A 32 39.47 -38.35 27.08
N GLY A 33 39.06 -39.63 27.05
CA GLY A 33 39.36 -40.72 28.03
C GLY A 33 38.67 -40.70 29.42
N GLY A 34 38.28 -41.80 30.08
CA GLY A 34 38.36 -43.25 29.86
C GLY A 34 37.94 -44.01 31.15
N GLY A 35 37.40 -45.23 31.00
CA GLY A 35 37.29 -46.32 32.01
C GLY A 35 36.22 -46.23 33.11
N ASN A 36 35.78 -47.30 33.78
CA ASN A 36 35.44 -48.70 33.45
C ASN A 36 34.70 -49.28 34.69
N SER A 37 33.89 -50.34 34.51
CA SER A 37 33.56 -51.39 35.53
C SER A 37 32.56 -51.04 36.66
N CYS A 38 31.67 -51.90 37.18
CA CYS A 38 31.31 -53.31 36.98
C CYS A 38 29.92 -53.61 37.61
N SER A 39 29.34 -54.73 37.17
CA SER A 39 27.98 -55.24 37.34
C SER A 39 27.66 -55.95 38.67
N GLY A 40 26.35 -56.14 38.95
CA GLY A 40 25.82 -57.42 39.45
C GLY A 40 24.93 -57.37 40.71
N GLY A 41 23.75 -57.99 40.65
CA GLY A 41 23.02 -58.48 41.83
C GLY A 41 21.50 -58.40 41.76
N SER A 42 20.85 -59.51 41.41
CA SER A 42 19.42 -59.71 41.19
C SER A 42 18.66 -60.05 42.49
N SER A 43 17.32 -59.84 42.48
CA SER A 43 16.21 -60.58 43.16
C SER A 43 15.19 -59.76 43.99
N ASP A 44 13.99 -59.59 43.42
CA ASP A 44 12.66 -59.30 44.03
C ASP A 44 12.13 -60.53 44.84
N PRO A 45 10.93 -60.56 45.51
CA PRO A 45 9.81 -59.60 45.57
C PRO A 45 9.13 -59.40 46.97
N ALA A 46 8.08 -58.57 46.96
CA ALA A 46 6.84 -58.64 47.78
C ALA A 46 6.73 -57.87 49.12
N ALA A 47 5.98 -56.76 49.00
CA ALA A 47 4.83 -56.35 49.81
C ALA A 47 4.99 -56.10 51.33
N ILE A 48 4.69 -54.86 51.77
CA ILE A 48 3.47 -54.48 52.53
C ILE A 48 3.61 -53.04 53.07
N ASN A 49 2.51 -52.30 52.91
CA ASN A 49 2.27 -50.89 53.20
C ASN A 49 2.78 -50.36 54.56
N THR A 50 3.32 -49.14 54.57
CA THR A 50 3.12 -48.21 55.68
C THR A 50 3.11 -46.77 55.17
N THR A 51 1.94 -46.16 55.23
CA THR A 51 1.65 -44.73 55.01
C THR A 51 2.40 -43.88 56.04
N ILE A 52 3.18 -42.88 55.61
CA ILE A 52 3.40 -41.60 56.32
C ILE A 52 3.81 -40.53 55.30
N SER A 53 2.91 -39.58 55.12
CA SER A 53 3.06 -38.18 54.74
C SER A 53 4.48 -37.63 54.55
N SER A 54 4.80 -37.14 53.35
CA SER A 54 5.40 -35.80 53.15
C SER A 54 5.71 -35.52 51.68
N LYS A 55 5.49 -34.25 51.29
CA LYS A 55 5.89 -33.58 50.04
C LYS A 55 4.98 -33.76 48.82
N GLN A 56 3.78 -33.19 48.96
CA GLN A 56 3.12 -32.49 47.88
C GLN A 56 3.76 -31.09 47.78
N ALA A 57 4.61 -30.87 46.77
CA ALA A 57 5.18 -29.56 46.45
C ALA A 57 5.14 -29.37 44.92
N ASP A 58 3.92 -29.06 44.47
CA ASP A 58 3.58 -28.07 43.43
C ASP A 58 4.54 -27.97 42.21
N ALA A 59 4.44 -28.93 41.30
CA ALA A 59 4.89 -28.76 39.92
C ALA A 59 3.77 -28.06 39.12
N ARG A 60 3.75 -26.72 39.15
CA ARG A 60 2.93 -25.94 38.20
C ARG A 60 3.49 -26.16 36.79
N GLU A 61 2.78 -26.93 35.98
CA GLU A 61 2.98 -26.97 34.53
C GLU A 61 2.93 -25.55 33.96
N PRO A 62 3.81 -25.17 33.02
CA PRO A 62 3.72 -23.89 32.36
C PRO A 62 2.38 -23.85 31.61
N GLN A 63 1.44 -23.00 32.05
CA GLN A 63 0.19 -22.74 31.34
C GLN A 63 0.51 -22.40 29.88
N GLU A 64 0.23 -23.32 28.97
CA GLU A 64 0.36 -23.14 27.54
C GLU A 64 -0.61 -22.03 27.11
N GLN A 65 -0.07 -20.82 27.00
CA GLN A 65 -0.84 -19.62 26.82
C GLN A 65 -1.41 -19.62 25.39
N GLN A 66 -2.69 -19.98 25.29
CA GLN A 66 -3.40 -20.23 24.04
C GLN A 66 -3.33 -19.02 23.08
N VAL A 67 -3.00 -19.30 21.82
CA VAL A 67 -3.06 -18.31 20.74
C VAL A 67 -4.52 -18.03 20.40
N ALA A 68 -4.98 -16.81 20.62
CA ALA A 68 -6.34 -16.38 20.29
C ALA A 68 -6.35 -15.49 19.05
N ILE A 69 -7.18 -15.83 18.06
CA ILE A 69 -7.41 -15.01 16.86
C ILE A 69 -8.61 -14.10 17.14
N HIS A 70 -8.37 -12.80 17.26
CA HIS A 70 -9.41 -11.81 17.58
C HIS A 70 -10.13 -11.29 16.35
N TYR A 71 -9.45 -11.26 15.21
CA TYR A 71 -10.01 -10.77 13.96
C TYR A 71 -9.34 -11.46 12.78
N LEU A 72 -10.15 -11.92 11.83
CA LEU A 72 -9.70 -12.48 10.57
C LEU A 72 -10.55 -11.89 9.45
N ALA A 73 -9.91 -11.16 8.54
CA ALA A 73 -10.57 -10.61 7.36
C ALA A 73 -9.83 -11.01 6.08
N SER A 74 -10.58 -11.29 5.03
CA SER A 74 -10.04 -11.50 3.70
C SER A 74 -9.40 -10.20 3.21
N PHE A 75 -8.08 -10.23 2.97
CA PHE A 75 -7.37 -9.06 2.44
C PHE A 75 -7.91 -8.70 1.05
N HIS A 76 -8.28 -9.71 0.27
CA HIS A 76 -8.91 -9.55 -1.03
C HIS A 76 -10.21 -8.74 -0.95
N GLU A 77 -11.13 -9.11 -0.05
CA GLU A 77 -12.42 -8.41 0.09
C GLU A 77 -12.23 -6.97 0.57
N LEU A 78 -11.34 -6.75 1.54
CA LEU A 78 -11.00 -5.40 2.01
C LEU A 78 -10.55 -4.51 0.86
N CYS A 79 -9.69 -5.02 -0.02
CA CYS A 79 -9.17 -4.27 -1.16
C CYS A 79 -10.24 -4.00 -2.22
N VAL A 80 -11.09 -4.98 -2.50
CA VAL A 80 -12.21 -4.83 -3.45
C VAL A 80 -13.20 -3.77 -2.96
N VAL A 81 -13.65 -3.86 -1.70
CA VAL A 81 -14.57 -2.88 -1.11
C VAL A 81 -13.94 -1.49 -1.11
N THR A 82 -12.67 -1.39 -0.71
CA THR A 82 -11.93 -0.13 -0.71
C THR A 82 -11.89 0.48 -2.11
N ALA A 83 -11.61 -0.29 -3.16
CA ALA A 83 -11.53 0.21 -4.52
C ALA A 83 -12.89 0.58 -5.13
N LEU A 84 -13.95 -0.18 -4.83
CA LEU A 84 -15.30 0.07 -5.35
C LEU A 84 -15.95 1.31 -4.73
N LEU A 85 -15.63 1.63 -3.47
CA LEU A 85 -16.23 2.74 -2.75
C LEU A 85 -16.14 4.08 -3.50
N PRO A 86 -14.95 4.60 -3.89
CA PRO A 86 -14.85 5.84 -4.65
C PRO A 86 -15.44 5.72 -6.06
N LEU A 87 -15.41 4.55 -6.69
CA LEU A 87 -15.97 4.36 -8.04
C LEU A 87 -17.49 4.53 -8.03
N VAL A 88 -18.18 3.86 -7.09
CA VAL A 88 -19.63 3.96 -6.92
C VAL A 88 -20.01 5.39 -6.53
N THR A 89 -19.31 5.99 -5.56
CA THR A 89 -19.55 7.38 -5.16
C THR A 89 -19.37 8.35 -6.33
N LEU A 90 -18.31 8.20 -7.12
CA LEU A 90 -18.05 9.06 -8.29
C LEU A 90 -19.20 8.98 -9.30
N PHE A 91 -19.67 7.76 -9.60
CA PHE A 91 -20.79 7.55 -10.50
C PHE A 91 -22.09 8.18 -9.97
N THR A 92 -22.41 7.99 -8.68
CA THR A 92 -23.57 8.62 -8.05
C THR A 92 -23.46 10.14 -8.06
N CYS A 93 -22.29 10.71 -7.74
CA CYS A 93 -22.04 12.15 -7.80
C CYS A 93 -22.24 12.67 -9.22
N PHE A 94 -21.72 11.97 -10.24
CA PHE A 94 -21.89 12.34 -11.63
C PHE A 94 -23.37 12.39 -12.03
N VAL A 95 -24.12 11.30 -11.82
CA VAL A 95 -25.54 11.23 -12.20
C VAL A 95 -26.37 12.27 -11.46
N THR A 96 -26.23 12.37 -10.14
CA THR A 96 -27.03 13.30 -9.33
C THR A 96 -26.69 14.75 -9.63
N ALA A 97 -25.42 15.11 -9.79
CA ALA A 97 -25.04 16.48 -10.10
C ALA A 97 -25.45 16.87 -11.54
N TYR A 98 -25.35 15.94 -12.49
CA TYR A 98 -25.81 16.17 -13.87
C TYR A 98 -27.32 16.41 -13.95
N VAL A 99 -28.13 15.67 -13.19
CA VAL A 99 -29.60 15.79 -13.21
C VAL A 99 -30.09 17.00 -12.44
N PHE A 100 -29.58 17.21 -11.22
CA PHE A 100 -30.15 18.20 -10.30
C PHE A 100 -29.41 19.55 -10.32
N GLN A 101 -28.18 19.61 -10.83
CA GLN A 101 -27.30 20.77 -10.73
C GLN A 101 -26.53 21.01 -12.04
N TYR A 102 -27.24 20.87 -13.17
CA TYR A 102 -26.65 20.94 -14.52
C TYR A 102 -25.84 22.22 -14.74
N ASP A 103 -26.41 23.39 -14.43
CA ASP A 103 -25.73 24.67 -14.66
C ASP A 103 -24.48 24.84 -13.79
N ASP A 104 -24.58 24.47 -12.50
CA ASP A 104 -23.50 24.61 -11.51
C ASP A 104 -22.25 23.79 -11.86
N VAL A 105 -22.42 22.62 -12.49
CA VAL A 105 -21.30 21.70 -12.81
C VAL A 105 -20.66 21.97 -14.17
N HIS A 106 -21.35 22.68 -15.07
CA HIS A 106 -20.83 23.06 -16.39
C HIS A 106 -20.29 24.50 -16.42
N GLU A 107 -20.56 25.32 -15.40
CA GLU A 107 -20.03 26.68 -15.32
C GLU A 107 -18.50 26.69 -15.27
N THR A 108 -17.89 27.40 -16.22
CA THR A 108 -16.44 27.62 -16.29
C THR A 108 -16.14 29.11 -16.46
N HIS A 109 -14.92 29.53 -16.14
CA HIS A 109 -14.48 30.92 -16.30
C HIS A 109 -14.67 31.44 -17.75
N CYS A 110 -14.51 30.57 -18.76
CA CYS A 110 -14.69 30.94 -20.16
C CYS A 110 -16.15 31.10 -20.58
N ARG A 111 -17.12 30.58 -19.80
CA ARG A 111 -18.57 30.59 -20.13
C ARG A 111 -18.88 30.04 -21.53
N VAL A 112 -18.13 29.01 -21.93
CA VAL A 112 -18.26 28.31 -23.23
C VAL A 112 -19.08 27.03 -23.07
N TYR A 113 -19.59 26.52 -24.18
CA TYR A 113 -20.44 25.32 -24.16
C TYR A 113 -19.64 24.07 -23.72
N ASN A 114 -20.21 23.31 -22.77
CA ASN A 114 -19.64 22.09 -22.21
C ASN A 114 -20.73 21.06 -21.92
N ILE A 115 -20.40 19.77 -22.09
CA ILE A 115 -21.32 18.63 -21.91
C ILE A 115 -20.85 17.71 -20.79
N ILE A 116 -19.54 17.66 -20.53
CA ILE A 116 -18.96 16.76 -19.53
C ILE A 116 -18.36 17.61 -18.41
N PRO A 117 -18.92 17.58 -17.19
CA PRO A 117 -18.34 18.29 -16.06
C PRO A 117 -17.10 17.56 -15.55
N SER A 118 -16.11 18.30 -15.03
CA SER A 118 -14.94 17.69 -14.36
C SER A 118 -15.33 16.96 -13.07
N ILE A 119 -14.50 16.01 -12.62
CA ILE A 119 -14.68 15.33 -11.31
C ILE A 119 -14.77 16.38 -10.20
N SER A 120 -13.86 17.34 -10.22
CA SER A 120 -13.78 18.39 -9.22
C SER A 120 -15.03 19.29 -9.18
N ALA A 121 -15.76 19.42 -10.30
CA ALA A 121 -17.02 20.17 -10.35
C ALA A 121 -18.16 19.38 -9.71
N ILE A 122 -18.34 18.11 -10.07
CA ILE A 122 -19.42 17.25 -9.54
C ILE A 122 -19.22 16.91 -8.06
N THR A 123 -17.98 16.87 -7.56
CA THR A 123 -17.67 16.67 -6.14
C THR A 123 -17.55 17.99 -5.37
N GLY A 124 -17.62 19.13 -6.07
CA GLY A 124 -17.54 20.47 -5.48
C GLY A 124 -18.88 21.04 -5.02
N VAL A 125 -19.99 20.52 -5.57
CA VAL A 125 -21.38 20.91 -5.27
C VAL A 125 -21.97 20.13 -4.10
N SER A 126 -22.89 20.75 -3.34
CA SER A 126 -23.64 20.07 -2.28
C SER A 126 -24.94 19.49 -2.86
N PRO A 127 -25.37 18.26 -2.47
CA PRO A 127 -24.85 17.42 -1.37
C PRO A 127 -23.66 16.48 -1.73
N GLN A 128 -23.29 16.36 -3.00
CA GLN A 128 -22.31 15.41 -3.53
C GLN A 128 -20.93 15.58 -2.88
N ARG A 129 -20.54 16.80 -2.54
CA ARG A 129 -19.33 17.14 -1.79
C ARG A 129 -19.22 16.36 -0.49
N TYR A 130 -20.31 16.27 0.29
CA TYR A 130 -20.29 15.55 1.56
C TYR A 130 -20.21 14.05 1.34
N PHE A 131 -20.93 13.54 0.36
CA PHE A 131 -20.90 12.12 0.01
C PHE A 131 -19.50 11.69 -0.49
N TRP A 132 -18.88 12.51 -1.33
CA TRP A 132 -17.52 12.32 -1.81
C TRP A 132 -16.49 12.35 -0.67
N ARG A 133 -16.53 13.37 0.20
CA ARG A 133 -15.62 13.48 1.36
C ARG A 133 -15.74 12.27 2.30
N PHE A 134 -16.97 11.82 2.58
CA PHE A 134 -17.20 10.64 3.41
C PHE A 134 -16.63 9.37 2.79
N SER A 135 -16.88 9.16 1.50
CA SER A 135 -16.35 8.03 0.72
C SER A 135 -14.81 8.01 0.72
N ILE A 136 -14.18 9.15 0.46
CA ILE A 136 -12.71 9.26 0.46
C ILE A 136 -12.11 9.08 1.85
N ALA A 137 -12.75 9.55 2.92
CA ALA A 137 -12.30 9.31 4.29
C ALA A 137 -12.26 7.80 4.61
N LEU A 138 -13.33 7.07 4.25
CA LEU A 138 -13.40 5.61 4.39
C LEU A 138 -12.42 4.89 3.46
N HIS A 139 -12.11 5.45 2.30
CA HIS A 139 -11.15 4.91 1.35
C HIS A 139 -9.69 5.05 1.83
N ILE A 140 -9.32 6.21 2.39
CA ILE A 140 -7.94 6.50 2.82
C ILE A 140 -7.49 5.55 3.94
N GLY A 141 -8.40 5.21 4.87
CA GLY A 141 -8.10 4.35 6.01
C GLY A 141 -7.45 3.02 5.61
N PRO A 142 -8.13 2.15 4.84
CA PRO A 142 -7.58 0.88 4.37
C PRO A 142 -6.39 1.00 3.42
N ARG A 143 -6.31 2.09 2.64
CA ARG A 143 -5.24 2.32 1.65
C ARG A 143 -3.86 2.38 2.29
N ILE A 144 -3.73 3.00 3.47
CA ILE A 144 -2.45 3.13 4.15
C ILE A 144 -1.91 1.75 4.57
N PRO A 145 -2.64 0.90 5.34
CA PRO A 145 -2.22 -0.48 5.63
C PRO A 145 -1.92 -1.31 4.39
N ILE A 146 -2.73 -1.21 3.33
CA ILE A 146 -2.51 -1.92 2.07
C ILE A 146 -1.13 -1.55 1.47
N ALA A 147 -0.74 -0.27 1.49
CA ALA A 147 0.57 0.17 1.01
C ALA A 147 1.73 -0.45 1.83
N PHE A 148 1.57 -0.57 3.15
CA PHE A 148 2.56 -1.24 4.01
C PHE A 148 2.62 -2.76 3.77
N VAL A 149 1.48 -3.42 3.52
CA VAL A 149 1.43 -4.84 3.13
C VAL A 149 2.21 -5.05 1.84
N TYR A 150 1.99 -4.21 0.83
CA TYR A 150 2.76 -4.24 -0.42
C TYR A 150 4.26 -4.05 -0.22
N LYS A 151 4.67 -3.08 0.60
CA LYS A 151 6.09 -2.88 0.95
C LYS A 151 6.70 -4.14 1.55
N ASN A 152 6.02 -4.75 2.52
CA ASN A 152 6.50 -5.94 3.21
C ASN A 152 6.55 -7.15 2.28
N TYR A 153 5.53 -7.30 1.42
CA TYR A 153 5.53 -8.30 0.36
C TYR A 153 6.71 -8.11 -0.59
N TYR A 154 6.95 -6.92 -1.12
CA TYR A 154 8.10 -6.70 -2.01
C TYR A 154 9.44 -6.91 -1.30
N ARG A 155 9.55 -6.54 -0.03
CA ARG A 155 10.75 -6.82 0.77
C ARG A 155 10.99 -8.33 0.95
N SER A 156 9.95 -9.14 1.13
CA SER A 156 10.14 -10.60 1.23
C SER A 156 10.66 -11.22 -0.07
N GLN A 157 10.32 -10.60 -1.22
CA GLN A 157 10.76 -11.05 -2.54
C GLN A 157 12.23 -10.68 -2.86
N LEU A 158 12.87 -9.79 -2.10
CA LEU A 158 14.28 -9.41 -2.30
C LEU A 158 15.24 -10.60 -2.17
N ARG A 159 14.83 -11.70 -1.54
CA ARG A 159 15.64 -12.94 -1.46
C ARG A 159 15.85 -13.62 -2.81
N ARG A 160 15.02 -13.28 -3.81
CA ARG A 160 15.04 -13.90 -5.16
C ARG A 160 16.02 -13.23 -6.12
N ILE A 161 16.51 -12.04 -5.78
CA ILE A 161 17.41 -11.26 -6.64
C ILE A 161 18.86 -11.39 -6.17
N SER A 162 19.79 -11.04 -7.06
CA SER A 162 21.22 -11.04 -6.71
C SER A 162 21.50 -10.10 -5.53
N PRO A 163 22.37 -10.48 -4.57
CA PRO A 163 22.71 -9.63 -3.42
C PRO A 163 23.17 -8.22 -3.81
N ALA A 164 23.82 -8.08 -4.97
CA ALA A 164 24.28 -6.79 -5.51
C ALA A 164 23.13 -5.83 -5.87
N GLN A 165 21.96 -6.34 -6.24
CA GLN A 165 20.79 -5.53 -6.64
C GLN A 165 19.87 -5.17 -5.47
N VAL A 166 20.02 -5.83 -4.32
CA VAL A 166 19.21 -5.63 -3.11
C VAL A 166 19.16 -4.16 -2.64
N PRO A 167 20.28 -3.40 -2.52
CA PRO A 167 20.21 -2.03 -2.02
C PRO A 167 19.39 -1.11 -2.92
N GLN A 168 19.60 -1.17 -4.24
CA GLN A 168 18.88 -0.35 -5.22
C GLN A 168 17.38 -0.71 -5.24
N THR A 169 17.06 -2.01 -5.19
CA THR A 169 15.68 -2.49 -5.19
C THR A 169 14.95 -2.13 -3.89
N SER A 170 15.64 -2.16 -2.74
CA SER A 170 15.09 -1.73 -1.45
C SER A 170 14.77 -0.22 -1.43
N LEU A 171 15.61 0.59 -2.05
CA LEU A 171 15.33 2.02 -2.24
C LEU A 171 14.10 2.23 -3.13
N LEU A 172 13.99 1.48 -4.24
CA LEU A 172 12.82 1.52 -5.11
C LEU A 172 11.52 1.13 -4.37
N ILE A 173 11.55 0.09 -3.54
CA ILE A 173 10.40 -0.31 -2.70
C ILE A 173 10.01 0.81 -1.73
N THR A 174 11.00 1.48 -1.13
CA THR A 174 10.76 2.60 -0.21
C THR A 174 10.17 3.80 -0.95
N LEU A 175 10.68 4.11 -2.13
CA LEU A 175 10.14 5.15 -3.02
C LEU A 175 8.68 4.87 -3.39
N ILE A 176 8.34 3.62 -3.73
CA ILE A 176 6.96 3.21 -4.03
C ILE A 176 6.03 3.49 -2.86
N LEU A 177 6.43 3.13 -1.62
CA LEU A 177 5.63 3.45 -0.42
C LEU A 177 5.43 4.96 -0.28
N VAL A 178 6.50 5.74 -0.39
CA VAL A 178 6.44 7.20 -0.23
C VAL A 178 5.53 7.83 -1.28
N LEU A 179 5.68 7.45 -2.55
CA LEU A 179 4.82 7.92 -3.65
C LEU A 179 3.35 7.57 -3.41
N ASN A 180 3.07 6.36 -2.93
CA ASN A 180 1.71 5.93 -2.60
C ASN A 180 1.12 6.74 -1.43
N CYS A 181 1.90 7.01 -0.38
CA CYS A 181 1.45 7.85 0.73
C CYS A 181 1.16 9.29 0.28
N ILE A 182 2.00 9.87 -0.59
CA ILE A 182 1.76 11.21 -1.15
C ILE A 182 0.55 11.22 -2.07
N GLU A 183 0.36 10.16 -2.89
CA GLU A 183 -0.85 9.97 -3.71
C GLU A 183 -2.11 9.96 -2.83
N ILE A 184 -2.13 9.16 -1.76
CA ILE A 184 -3.27 9.09 -0.82
C ILE A 184 -3.52 10.46 -0.16
N ALA A 185 -2.46 11.12 0.32
CA ALA A 185 -2.57 12.42 0.96
C ALA A 185 -3.08 13.51 0.00
N SER A 186 -2.60 13.51 -1.25
CA SER A 186 -3.02 14.46 -2.28
C SER A 186 -4.45 14.19 -2.75
N LEU A 187 -4.91 12.93 -2.83
CA LEU A 187 -6.32 12.58 -3.06
C LEU A 187 -7.22 13.15 -1.95
N GLY A 188 -6.81 13.01 -0.70
CA GLY A 188 -7.47 13.67 0.44
C GLY A 188 -7.47 15.18 0.27
N GLY A 189 -6.32 15.79 -0.03
CA GLY A 189 -6.17 17.22 -0.22
C GLY A 189 -7.10 17.78 -1.31
N VAL A 190 -7.17 17.15 -2.48
CA VAL A 190 -8.02 17.55 -3.61
C VAL A 190 -9.51 17.42 -3.27
N THR A 191 -9.85 16.51 -2.36
CA THR A 191 -11.22 16.25 -1.89
C THR A 191 -11.69 17.27 -0.85
N TYR A 192 -10.80 17.67 0.05
CA TYR A 192 -11.14 18.59 1.13
C TYR A 192 -10.96 20.06 0.74
N ILE A 193 -9.98 20.40 -0.08
CA ILE A 193 -9.77 21.76 -0.60
C ILE A 193 -10.42 21.83 -1.97
N SER A 194 -11.64 22.39 -2.05
CA SER A 194 -12.37 22.48 -3.32
C SER A 194 -11.77 23.57 -4.21
N ASN A 195 -11.82 23.35 -5.53
CA ASN A 195 -11.53 24.35 -6.55
C ASN A 195 -12.35 25.67 -6.36
N ARG A 196 -13.55 25.59 -5.78
CA ARG A 196 -14.38 26.77 -5.45
C ARG A 196 -13.87 27.56 -4.23
N GLU A 197 -13.17 26.90 -3.32
CA GLU A 197 -12.65 27.50 -2.08
C GLU A 197 -11.27 28.12 -2.32
N ASN A 198 -10.37 27.37 -2.98
CA ASN A 198 -9.04 27.84 -3.30
C ASN A 198 -8.50 27.13 -4.55
N TYR A 199 -8.79 27.70 -5.72
CA TYR A 199 -8.37 27.14 -7.01
C TYR A 199 -6.84 26.93 -7.11
N PRO A 200 -5.97 27.92 -6.79
CA PRO A 200 -4.52 27.72 -6.92
C PRO A 200 -3.95 26.59 -6.07
N VAL A 201 -4.47 26.39 -4.86
CA VAL A 201 -4.02 25.29 -3.98
C VAL A 201 -4.55 23.96 -4.50
N HIS A 202 -5.83 23.90 -4.88
CA HIS A 202 -6.45 22.71 -5.46
C HIS A 202 -5.69 22.23 -6.72
N GLU A 203 -5.37 23.14 -7.63
CA GLU A 203 -4.60 22.85 -8.86
C GLU A 203 -3.23 22.23 -8.54
N ARG A 204 -2.47 22.79 -7.60
CA ARG A 204 -1.15 22.27 -7.20
C ARG A 204 -1.23 20.87 -6.56
N ILE A 205 -2.26 20.64 -5.75
CA ILE A 205 -2.49 19.32 -5.13
C ILE A 205 -2.89 18.29 -6.20
N PHE A 206 -3.74 18.67 -7.15
CA PHE A 206 -4.13 17.81 -8.27
C PHE A 206 -2.91 17.43 -9.14
N ILE A 207 -2.04 18.38 -9.45
CA ILE A 207 -0.78 18.12 -10.16
C ILE A 207 0.10 17.15 -9.36
N THR A 208 0.20 17.34 -8.04
CA THR A 208 0.97 16.45 -7.16
C THR A 208 0.41 15.03 -7.19
N PHE A 209 -0.91 14.87 -7.09
CA PHE A 209 -1.60 13.58 -7.21
C PHE A 209 -1.29 12.90 -8.55
N MET A 210 -1.39 13.63 -9.66
CA MET A 210 -1.12 13.10 -11.00
C MET A 210 0.34 12.66 -11.17
N VAL A 211 1.30 13.50 -10.78
CA VAL A 211 2.73 13.17 -10.91
C VAL A 211 3.09 11.99 -10.01
N CYS A 212 2.66 11.99 -8.75
CA CYS A 212 2.95 10.91 -7.82
C CYS A 212 2.32 9.57 -8.24
N SER A 213 1.07 9.57 -8.73
CA SER A 213 0.42 8.35 -9.22
C SER A 213 1.13 7.78 -10.46
N LEU A 214 1.51 8.60 -11.44
CA LEU A 214 2.28 8.16 -12.61
C LEU A 214 3.67 7.61 -12.23
N CYS A 215 4.39 8.31 -11.35
CA CYS A 215 5.67 7.84 -10.83
C CYS A 215 5.51 6.52 -10.06
N TYR A 216 4.45 6.39 -9.25
CA TYR A 216 4.13 5.17 -8.51
C TYR A 216 3.87 3.99 -9.46
N MET A 217 3.06 4.18 -10.50
CA MET A 217 2.78 3.15 -11.50
C MET A 217 4.06 2.70 -12.21
N LEU A 218 4.88 3.66 -12.66
CA LEU A 218 6.14 3.38 -13.34
C LEU A 218 7.12 2.63 -12.42
N ALA A 219 7.29 3.10 -11.18
CA ALA A 219 8.16 2.47 -10.20
C ALA A 219 7.70 1.04 -9.88
N THR A 220 6.39 0.83 -9.73
CA THR A 220 5.80 -0.49 -9.51
C THR A 220 6.02 -1.42 -10.70
N ILE A 221 5.85 -0.96 -11.94
CA ILE A 221 6.12 -1.75 -13.14
C ILE A 221 7.61 -2.13 -13.23
N LYS A 222 8.51 -1.17 -12.98
CA LYS A 222 9.96 -1.43 -12.95
C LYS A 222 10.34 -2.44 -11.87
N LEU A 223 9.80 -2.29 -10.66
CA LEU A 223 10.03 -3.22 -9.57
C LEU A 223 9.55 -4.63 -9.92
N ASN A 224 8.35 -4.77 -10.50
CA ASN A 224 7.85 -6.06 -10.98
C ASN A 224 8.74 -6.64 -12.08
N GLY A 225 9.33 -5.82 -12.95
CA GLY A 225 10.32 -6.29 -13.93
C GLY A 225 11.58 -6.86 -13.29
N ILE A 226 12.11 -6.21 -12.25
CA ILE A 226 13.31 -6.64 -11.53
C ILE A 226 13.04 -7.92 -10.72
N LEU A 227 11.98 -7.93 -9.90
CA LEU A 227 11.67 -9.03 -8.99
C LEU A 227 11.26 -10.33 -9.71
N ASN A 228 10.70 -10.20 -10.92
CA ASN A 228 10.22 -11.34 -11.69
C ASN A 228 11.18 -11.75 -12.83
N ALA A 229 12.33 -11.08 -12.97
CA ALA A 229 13.33 -11.43 -13.97
C ALA A 229 13.83 -12.87 -13.73
N GLY A 230 13.66 -13.75 -14.71
CA GLY A 230 14.09 -15.16 -14.64
C GLY A 230 13.24 -16.07 -13.77
N GLN A 231 12.05 -15.63 -13.34
CA GLN A 231 11.13 -16.44 -12.52
C GLN A 231 9.99 -17.02 -13.38
N ALA A 232 9.58 -18.26 -13.10
CA ALA A 232 8.36 -18.83 -13.65
C ALA A 232 7.14 -18.20 -12.94
N LEU A 233 6.41 -17.34 -13.65
CA LEU A 233 5.27 -16.61 -13.10
C LEU A 233 3.97 -17.41 -13.30
N SER A 234 3.08 -17.33 -12.30
CA SER A 234 1.70 -17.79 -12.45
C SER A 234 0.97 -16.96 -13.51
N GLU A 235 0.00 -17.55 -14.21
CA GLU A 235 -0.86 -16.85 -15.18
C GLU A 235 -1.51 -15.58 -14.60
N LYS A 236 -1.93 -15.64 -13.33
CA LYS A 236 -2.50 -14.47 -12.61
C LYS A 236 -1.50 -13.33 -12.47
N GLN A 237 -0.23 -13.63 -12.19
CA GLN A 237 0.82 -12.62 -12.05
C GLN A 237 1.17 -12.00 -13.41
N LEU A 238 1.21 -12.81 -14.47
CA LEU A 238 1.43 -12.31 -15.82
C LEU A 238 0.30 -11.37 -16.26
N LEU A 239 -0.95 -11.74 -15.95
CA LEU A 239 -2.13 -10.92 -16.21
C LEU A 239 -2.07 -9.60 -15.43
N SER A 240 -1.71 -9.64 -14.14
CA SER A 240 -1.48 -8.45 -13.30
C SER A 240 -0.46 -7.50 -13.93
N ILE A 241 0.71 -8.01 -14.33
CA ILE A 241 1.77 -7.21 -14.96
C ILE A 241 1.31 -6.63 -16.30
N LYS A 242 0.60 -7.41 -17.12
CA LYS A 242 0.06 -6.96 -18.41
C LYS A 242 -0.92 -5.79 -18.20
N TRP A 243 -1.88 -5.92 -17.29
CA TRP A 243 -2.84 -4.85 -17.00
C TRP A 243 -2.17 -3.62 -16.42
N LYS A 244 -1.21 -3.76 -15.49
CA LYS A 244 -0.43 -2.63 -14.95
C LYS A 244 0.24 -1.83 -16.07
N LYS A 245 0.85 -2.49 -17.06
CA LYS A 245 1.48 -1.83 -18.22
C LYS A 245 0.47 -1.11 -19.11
N ILE A 246 -0.67 -1.75 -19.40
CA ILE A 246 -1.75 -1.14 -20.20
C ILE A 246 -2.30 0.10 -19.50
N LEU A 247 -2.61 -0.02 -18.21
CA LEU A 247 -3.17 1.07 -17.40
C LEU A 247 -2.19 2.25 -17.32
N PHE A 248 -0.90 1.99 -17.14
CA PHE A 248 0.12 3.04 -17.20
C PHE A 248 0.17 3.74 -18.57
N ALA A 249 0.14 2.98 -19.67
CA ALA A 249 0.12 3.56 -21.01
C ALA A 249 -1.12 4.44 -21.25
N VAL A 250 -2.30 3.97 -20.81
CA VAL A 250 -3.55 4.74 -20.85
C VAL A 250 -3.41 6.02 -20.02
N SER A 251 -2.93 5.94 -18.78
CA SER A 251 -2.74 7.11 -17.91
C SER A 251 -1.79 8.15 -18.53
N ILE A 252 -0.70 7.72 -19.19
CA ILE A 252 0.22 8.64 -19.88
C ILE A 252 -0.46 9.32 -21.06
N LEU A 253 -1.13 8.56 -21.94
CA LEU A 253 -1.84 9.12 -23.08
C LEU A 253 -2.95 10.09 -22.64
N SER A 254 -3.71 9.71 -21.61
CA SER A 254 -4.74 10.57 -21.03
C SER A 254 -4.16 11.81 -20.38
N THR A 255 -2.98 11.74 -19.73
CA THR A 255 -2.30 12.91 -19.16
C THR A 255 -1.90 13.90 -20.24
N VAL A 256 -1.38 13.44 -21.37
CA VAL A 256 -1.06 14.31 -22.52
C VAL A 256 -2.34 14.98 -23.03
N GLY A 257 -3.42 14.22 -23.21
CA GLY A 257 -4.73 14.77 -23.59
C GLY A 257 -5.22 15.84 -22.61
N LEU A 258 -5.22 15.53 -21.31
CA LEU A 258 -5.60 16.45 -20.24
C LEU A 258 -4.81 17.77 -20.32
N LEU A 259 -3.49 17.72 -20.47
CA LEU A 259 -2.64 18.92 -20.55
C LEU A 259 -2.95 19.77 -21.79
N VAL A 260 -3.14 19.14 -22.95
CA VAL A 260 -3.49 19.84 -24.21
C VAL A 260 -4.82 20.55 -24.09
N PHE A 261 -5.86 19.87 -23.61
CA PHE A 261 -7.19 20.44 -23.48
C PHE A 261 -7.31 21.45 -22.33
N PHE A 262 -6.52 21.27 -21.26
CA PHE A 262 -6.38 22.28 -20.21
C PHE A 262 -5.79 23.59 -20.75
N ALA A 263 -4.69 23.50 -21.51
CA ALA A 263 -4.08 24.67 -22.15
C ALA A 263 -5.04 25.33 -23.14
N LYS A 264 -5.74 24.52 -23.95
CA LYS A 264 -6.75 25.01 -24.91
C LYS A 264 -7.89 25.75 -24.23
N HIS A 265 -8.42 25.22 -23.12
CA HIS A 265 -9.45 25.89 -22.34
C HIS A 265 -8.93 27.18 -21.71
N ARG A 266 -7.74 27.15 -21.11
CA ARG A 266 -7.17 28.31 -20.39
C ARG A 266 -6.79 29.48 -21.30
N PHE A 267 -6.18 29.20 -22.45
CA PHE A 267 -5.64 30.26 -23.32
C PHE A 267 -6.60 30.68 -24.43
N TYR A 268 -7.39 29.74 -24.97
CA TYR A 268 -8.19 30.01 -26.15
C TYR A 268 -9.69 29.94 -25.90
N CYS A 269 -10.15 29.44 -24.73
CA CYS A 269 -11.58 29.31 -24.41
C CYS A 269 -12.39 28.64 -25.54
N HIS A 270 -11.87 27.58 -26.18
CA HIS A 270 -12.65 26.86 -27.20
C HIS A 270 -13.82 26.10 -26.57
N ASP A 271 -14.92 26.04 -27.31
CA ASP A 271 -16.05 25.17 -26.97
C ASP A 271 -15.59 23.72 -26.78
N LEU A 272 -16.21 23.04 -25.80
CA LEU A 272 -15.93 21.66 -25.40
C LEU A 272 -14.50 21.38 -24.90
N ALA A 273 -13.59 22.37 -24.87
CA ALA A 273 -12.23 22.14 -24.40
C ALA A 273 -12.20 21.66 -22.94
N PHE A 274 -13.07 22.21 -22.09
CA PHE A 274 -13.20 21.76 -20.70
C PHE A 274 -13.86 20.36 -20.60
N SER A 275 -14.79 20.04 -21.51
CA SER A 275 -15.39 18.70 -21.58
C SER A 275 -14.37 17.62 -21.94
N TRP A 276 -13.47 17.90 -22.87
CA TRP A 276 -12.36 16.99 -23.20
C TRP A 276 -11.34 16.88 -22.08
N PHE A 277 -11.02 17.99 -21.40
CA PHE A 277 -10.22 17.96 -20.18
C PHE A 277 -10.83 17.02 -19.14
N ALA A 278 -12.13 17.18 -18.85
CA ALA A 278 -12.87 16.34 -17.91
C ALA A 278 -12.86 14.86 -18.34
N PHE A 279 -13.07 14.57 -19.63
CA PHE A 279 -13.01 13.20 -20.16
C PHE A 279 -11.68 12.51 -19.85
N PHE A 280 -10.55 13.19 -20.07
CA PHE A 280 -9.24 12.62 -19.74
C PHE A 280 -9.00 12.52 -18.24
N GLU A 281 -9.51 13.45 -17.44
CA GLU A 281 -9.50 13.37 -15.97
C GLU A 281 -10.21 12.09 -15.49
N TYR A 282 -11.40 11.78 -16.03
CA TYR A 282 -12.11 10.53 -15.73
C TYR A 282 -11.30 9.28 -16.14
N LEU A 283 -10.69 9.28 -17.31
CA LEU A 283 -9.86 8.15 -17.76
C LEU A 283 -8.66 7.92 -16.82
N ILE A 284 -7.99 8.98 -16.38
CA ILE A 284 -6.87 8.88 -15.44
C ILE A 284 -7.36 8.35 -14.09
N ALA A 285 -8.48 8.86 -13.57
CA ALA A 285 -9.05 8.41 -12.31
C ALA A 285 -9.43 6.91 -12.35
N ILE A 286 -10.10 6.47 -13.42
CA ILE A 286 -10.46 5.06 -13.64
C ILE A 286 -9.20 4.20 -13.78
N ALA A 287 -8.23 4.63 -14.59
CA ALA A 287 -6.98 3.90 -14.75
C ALA A 287 -6.22 3.77 -13.42
N ASN A 288 -6.22 4.81 -12.58
CA ASN A 288 -5.61 4.76 -11.25
C ASN A 288 -6.35 3.79 -10.32
N MET A 289 -7.69 3.84 -10.28
CA MET A 289 -8.50 2.90 -9.50
C MET A 289 -8.25 1.45 -9.94
N LEU A 290 -8.27 1.18 -11.25
CA LEU A 290 -7.98 -0.14 -11.82
C LEU A 290 -6.54 -0.60 -11.55
N PHE A 291 -5.58 0.32 -11.56
CA PHE A 291 -4.18 -0.02 -11.28
C PHE A 291 -4.05 -0.56 -9.86
N HIS A 292 -4.70 0.09 -8.89
CA HIS A 292 -4.74 -0.39 -7.52
C HIS A 292 -5.63 -1.62 -7.34
N PHE A 293 -6.67 -1.77 -8.17
CA PHE A 293 -7.51 -2.97 -8.21
C PHE A 293 -6.77 -4.21 -8.69
N THR A 294 -5.64 -4.07 -9.40
CA THR A 294 -4.81 -5.22 -9.82
C THR A 294 -4.29 -6.07 -8.65
N ILE A 295 -4.41 -5.56 -7.42
CA ILE A 295 -4.14 -6.29 -6.18
C ILE A 295 -4.90 -7.62 -6.06
N ILE A 296 -6.08 -7.74 -6.67
CA ILE A 296 -6.87 -8.97 -6.67
C ILE A 296 -6.11 -10.17 -7.26
N TRP A 297 -5.20 -9.90 -8.20
CA TRP A 297 -4.38 -10.93 -8.84
C TRP A 297 -3.07 -11.16 -8.08
N ASP A 298 -2.58 -10.16 -7.36
CA ASP A 298 -1.36 -10.25 -6.57
C ASP A 298 -1.58 -11.02 -5.25
N PHE A 299 -2.76 -10.87 -4.63
CA PHE A 299 -3.08 -11.47 -3.34
C PHE A 299 -4.44 -12.22 -3.34
N PRO A 300 -4.52 -13.42 -3.94
CA PRO A 300 -5.78 -14.17 -4.02
C PRO A 300 -6.18 -14.88 -2.72
N SER A 301 -5.26 -15.15 -1.79
CA SER A 301 -5.49 -16.04 -0.64
C SER A 301 -4.84 -15.55 0.66
N GLN A 302 -4.64 -14.24 0.78
CA GLN A 302 -4.02 -13.61 1.95
C GLN A 302 -5.09 -13.06 2.88
N PHE A 303 -4.82 -13.17 4.17
CA PHE A 303 -5.73 -12.75 5.23
C PHE A 303 -5.03 -11.75 6.15
N MET A 304 -5.79 -10.77 6.65
CA MET A 304 -5.37 -9.90 7.74
C MET A 304 -5.84 -10.53 9.05
N MET A 305 -4.91 -10.79 9.96
CA MET A 305 -5.19 -11.47 11.22
C MET A 305 -4.67 -10.66 12.41
N ILE A 306 -5.51 -10.46 13.42
CA ILE A 306 -5.11 -9.93 14.74
C ILE A 306 -5.05 -11.11 15.69
N VAL A 307 -3.85 -11.38 16.21
CA VAL A 307 -3.56 -12.53 17.06
C VAL A 307 -3.06 -12.05 18.41
N GLN A 308 -3.58 -12.63 19.49
CA GLN A 308 -3.01 -12.56 20.82
C GLN A 308 -2.22 -13.84 21.08
N GLY A 309 -0.97 -13.70 21.46
CA GLY A 309 -0.11 -14.82 21.88
C GLY A 309 1.07 -14.31 22.71
N PRO A 310 1.80 -15.20 23.40
CA PRO A 310 2.99 -14.82 24.15
C PRO A 310 3.99 -14.16 23.22
N ARG A 311 4.48 -12.97 23.58
CA ARG A 311 5.36 -12.16 22.71
C ARG A 311 6.61 -12.94 22.27
N GLU A 312 7.12 -13.80 23.15
CA GLU A 312 8.27 -14.67 22.93
C GLU A 312 7.97 -15.77 21.90
N ASN A 313 6.79 -16.40 21.99
CA ASN A 313 6.34 -17.40 21.02
C ASN A 313 6.04 -16.78 19.65
N LEU A 314 5.44 -15.58 19.60
CA LEU A 314 5.12 -14.94 18.32
C LEU A 314 6.38 -14.60 17.52
N ALA A 315 7.46 -14.17 18.19
CA ALA A 315 8.74 -13.94 17.53
C ALA A 315 9.33 -15.25 16.96
N GLN A 316 9.23 -16.35 17.72
CA GLN A 316 9.67 -17.68 17.28
C GLN A 316 8.83 -18.23 16.10
N TYR A 317 7.51 -18.03 16.11
CA TYR A 317 6.62 -18.39 14.98
C TYR A 317 6.90 -17.54 13.73
N LEU A 318 7.24 -16.26 13.89
CA LEU A 318 7.61 -15.38 12.78
C LEU A 318 9.03 -15.65 12.26
N SER A 319 9.95 -16.13 13.10
CA SER A 319 11.32 -16.50 12.69
C SER A 319 11.41 -17.90 12.09
N ASN A 320 10.64 -18.86 12.60
CA ASN A 320 10.56 -20.24 12.09
C ASN A 320 9.55 -20.39 10.93
N ARG A 321 9.48 -19.40 10.03
CA ARG A 321 8.70 -19.59 8.80
C ARG A 321 9.27 -20.79 8.04
N PRO A 322 8.44 -21.77 7.65
CA PRO A 322 8.86 -22.80 6.73
C PRO A 322 9.41 -22.11 5.48
N LYS A 323 10.59 -22.52 5.02
CA LYS A 323 11.01 -22.24 3.65
C LYS A 323 9.99 -22.99 2.78
N LEU A 324 8.98 -22.28 2.26
CA LEU A 324 8.23 -22.82 1.15
C LEU A 324 9.18 -22.76 -0.05
N ASP A 325 9.50 -23.95 -0.56
CA ASP A 325 10.09 -24.16 -1.88
C ASP A 325 9.22 -23.54 -2.99
#